data_AF-A0A9P5VIW0-F1
#
_entry.id   AF-A0A9P5VIW0-F1
#
_cell.length_a   1.000
_cell.length_b   1.000
_cell.length_c   1.000
_cell.angle_alpha   90.00
_cell.angle_beta   90.00
_cell.angle_gamma   90.00
#
_symmetry.space_group_name_H-M   'P 1'
#
loop_
_entity.id
_entity.type
_entity.pdbx_description
1 polymer ?
#
loop_
_entity_poly.entity_id
_entity_poly.type
_entity_poly.pdbx_seq_one_letter_code
_entity_poly.pdbx_strand_id
1 'polypeptide(L)'
;MRIGFSTVILSLVAATSVIAAPAPITEAPPVHLSQLEQRGWVMDRLKPLFSKAVNSLQCGACVAALSGAKSIAYLNKNWVLDAANGICREMKMMDADVCSGIVYSQGPVLIQAALQANLLSGDGKMICFQALGICPSPGISSGTVSFPKPKPTNAKAPTPSGKLVDVMHLSDWHVDAHYVPGSEAECTKPLCCRNYAGQSKPPKRAASTWGDYKCDAPKKLGIDMLKYASTISHPEFSIITGDIP
;
A
#
# COMPACT_ATOMS: atom_id res chain seq x y z
N MET A 1 43.04 28.78 8.82
CA MET A 1 42.46 30.04 8.33
C MET A 1 40.96 29.97 8.62
N ARG A 2 40.51 30.38 9.83
CA ARG A 2 39.90 31.70 10.19
C ARG A 2 38.96 32.23 9.09
N ILE A 3 37.74 32.74 9.30
CA ILE A 3 36.80 33.02 10.41
C ILE A 3 35.49 33.34 9.66
N GLY A 4 34.31 33.19 10.28
CA GLY A 4 33.11 33.84 9.73
C GLY A 4 31.77 33.59 10.42
N PHE A 5 31.68 33.66 11.75
CA PHE A 5 30.42 33.91 12.43
C PHE A 5 30.02 35.38 12.25
N SER A 6 28.77 35.66 11.91
CA SER A 6 28.19 37.00 12.10
C SER A 6 26.81 36.90 12.74
N THR A 7 26.79 37.33 13.99
CA THR A 7 25.69 37.68 14.87
C THR A 7 24.90 38.87 14.36
N VAL A 8 23.57 38.85 14.54
CA VAL A 8 22.79 40.05 14.86
C VAL A 8 22.13 39.83 16.21
N ILE A 9 22.40 40.77 17.10
CA ILE A 9 22.14 40.78 18.54
C ILE A 9 21.01 41.77 18.85
N LEU A 10 20.26 41.41 19.90
CA LEU A 10 19.43 42.24 20.81
C LEU A 10 18.19 42.95 20.25
N SER A 11 17.06 42.61 20.88
CA SER A 11 16.37 43.54 21.80
C SER A 11 15.54 42.72 22.79
N LEU A 12 15.85 42.85 24.08
CA LEU A 12 15.12 42.22 25.20
C LEU A 12 14.68 43.32 26.19
N VAL A 13 13.42 43.21 26.61
CA VAL A 13 12.79 43.66 27.87
C VAL A 13 12.48 45.15 28.09
N ALA A 14 11.17 45.42 28.20
CA ALA A 14 10.60 46.08 29.39
C ALA A 14 9.20 45.52 29.66
N ALA A 15 9.03 44.87 30.81
CA ALA A 15 7.77 44.35 31.30
C ALA A 15 6.97 45.45 32.02
N THR A 16 5.64 45.42 31.91
CA THR A 16 4.73 45.85 32.99
C THR A 16 3.46 45.02 32.94
N SER A 17 3.04 44.60 34.13
CA SER A 17 1.99 43.64 34.44
C SER A 17 0.62 44.30 34.44
N VAL A 18 -0.39 43.64 33.85
CA VAL A 18 -1.79 43.76 34.28
C VAL A 18 -2.35 42.34 34.39
N ILE A 19 -2.62 41.95 35.62
CA ILE A 19 -3.36 40.73 35.96
C ILE A 19 -4.83 41.03 35.65
N ALA A 20 -5.36 40.43 34.59
CA ALA A 20 -6.80 40.32 34.37
C ALA A 20 -7.26 38.93 34.85
N ALA A 21 -8.31 38.91 35.68
CA ALA A 21 -8.91 37.71 36.25
C ALA A 21 -9.36 36.70 35.17
N PRO A 22 -9.35 35.39 35.47
CA PRO A 22 -9.87 34.39 34.53
C PRO A 22 -11.40 34.52 34.43
N ALA A 23 -11.89 34.72 33.21
CA ALA A 23 -13.31 34.60 32.92
C ALA A 23 -13.76 33.12 33.07
N PRO A 24 -15.02 32.85 33.43
CA PRO A 24 -15.52 31.50 33.59
C PRO A 24 -15.46 30.74 32.25
N ILE A 25 -15.01 29.49 32.33
CA ILE A 25 -14.92 28.55 31.23
C ILE A 25 -16.35 28.17 30.81
N THR A 26 -16.89 28.82 29.79
CA THR A 26 -18.12 28.38 29.14
C THR A 26 -17.78 27.48 27.96
N GLU A 27 -18.16 26.20 28.12
CA GLU A 27 -18.41 25.20 27.09
C GLU A 27 -17.32 24.97 26.03
N ALA A 28 -16.63 23.84 26.15
CA ALA A 28 -15.80 23.30 25.08
C ALA A 28 -16.66 23.16 23.79
N PRO A 29 -16.13 23.56 22.62
CA PRO A 29 -16.87 23.42 21.37
C PRO A 29 -17.25 21.95 21.13
N PRO A 30 -18.37 21.68 20.44
CA PRO A 30 -18.79 20.32 20.16
C PRO A 30 -17.66 19.60 19.42
N VAL A 31 -17.32 18.39 19.88
CA VAL A 31 -16.24 17.51 19.38
C VAL A 31 -16.20 17.41 17.84
N HIS A 32 -17.31 17.68 17.16
CA HIS A 32 -17.46 17.64 15.72
C HIS A 32 -16.84 18.83 14.96
N LEU A 33 -16.87 20.05 15.51
CA LEU A 33 -16.28 21.24 14.88
C LEU A 33 -14.75 21.22 14.98
N SER A 34 -14.22 20.84 16.16
CA SER A 34 -12.77 20.65 16.35
C SER A 34 -12.22 19.54 15.46
N GLN A 35 -12.98 18.48 15.20
CA GLN A 35 -12.57 17.41 14.29
C GLN A 35 -12.54 17.84 12.83
N LEU A 36 -13.46 18.70 12.39
CA LEU A 36 -13.47 19.23 11.02
C LEU A 36 -12.34 20.24 10.81
N GLU A 37 -12.08 21.10 11.78
CA GLU A 37 -10.92 22.00 11.79
C GLU A 37 -9.60 21.21 11.86
N GLN A 38 -9.57 20.12 12.64
CA GLN A 38 -8.45 19.17 12.70
C GLN A 38 -8.23 18.43 11.38
N ARG A 39 -9.30 18.01 10.69
CA ARG A 39 -9.21 17.37 9.36
C ARG A 39 -8.74 18.37 8.29
N GLY A 40 -9.19 19.62 8.37
CA GLY A 40 -8.77 20.72 7.50
C GLY A 40 -7.26 20.93 7.56
N TRP A 41 -6.69 21.19 8.75
CA TRP A 41 -5.26 21.50 8.82
C TRP A 41 -4.36 20.30 8.43
N VAL A 42 -4.77 19.06 8.72
CA VAL A 42 -3.99 17.85 8.33
C VAL A 42 -3.93 17.75 6.81
N MET A 43 -5.07 17.92 6.14
CA MET A 43 -5.14 17.96 4.68
C MET A 43 -4.29 19.09 4.12
N ASP A 44 -4.40 20.30 4.67
CA ASP A 44 -3.62 21.47 4.25
C ASP A 44 -2.11 21.25 4.41
N ARG A 45 -1.69 20.46 5.40
CA ARG A 45 -0.28 20.08 5.57
C ARG A 45 0.17 18.98 4.62
N LEU A 46 -0.59 17.91 4.48
CA LEU A 46 -0.15 16.71 3.77
C LEU A 46 -0.35 16.82 2.26
N LYS A 47 -1.49 17.33 1.81
CA LYS A 47 -1.82 17.47 0.40
C LYS A 47 -0.71 18.13 -0.42
N PRO A 48 -0.15 19.31 -0.06
CA PRO A 48 0.91 19.92 -0.86
C PRO A 48 2.19 19.08 -0.91
N LEU A 49 2.53 18.35 0.15
CA LEU A 49 3.70 17.47 0.16
C LEU A 49 3.49 16.28 -0.78
N PHE A 50 2.34 15.62 -0.70
CA PHE A 50 2.00 14.49 -1.58
C PHE A 50 1.85 14.94 -3.03
N SER A 51 1.15 16.04 -3.30
CA SER A 51 1.05 16.63 -4.64
C SER A 51 2.43 16.97 -5.20
N LYS A 52 3.33 17.54 -4.40
CA LYS A 52 4.70 17.79 -4.83
C LYS A 52 5.44 16.48 -5.14
N ALA A 53 5.32 15.46 -4.29
CA ALA A 53 5.97 14.17 -4.50
C ALA A 53 5.56 13.50 -5.82
N VAL A 54 4.27 13.48 -6.13
CA VAL A 54 3.75 12.84 -7.35
C VAL A 54 3.96 13.68 -8.61
N ASN A 55 3.94 15.01 -8.50
CA ASN A 55 4.07 15.88 -9.68
C ASN A 55 5.52 16.23 -10.01
N SER A 56 6.39 16.43 -9.00
CA SER A 56 7.79 16.77 -9.25
C SER A 56 8.65 15.54 -9.53
N LEU A 57 8.17 14.35 -9.14
CA LEU A 57 8.89 13.08 -9.24
C LEU A 57 10.30 13.14 -8.61
N GLN A 58 10.47 13.97 -7.59
CA GLN A 58 11.73 14.12 -6.89
C GLN A 58 11.77 13.23 -5.64
N CYS A 59 12.83 12.43 -5.51
CA CYS A 59 13.07 11.59 -4.33
C CYS A 59 12.91 12.35 -3.00
N GLY A 60 13.51 13.53 -2.88
CA GLY A 60 13.43 14.35 -1.67
C GLY A 60 12.00 14.80 -1.34
N ALA A 61 11.16 15.07 -2.34
CA ALA A 61 9.77 15.45 -2.14
C ALA A 61 8.95 14.28 -1.57
N CYS A 62 9.18 13.06 -2.07
CA CYS A 62 8.53 11.87 -1.53
C CYS A 62 8.96 11.55 -0.10
N VAL A 63 10.27 11.59 0.18
CA VAL A 63 10.78 11.37 1.55
C VAL A 63 10.21 12.41 2.52
N ALA A 64 10.09 13.67 2.10
CA ALA A 64 9.46 14.72 2.89
C ALA A 64 7.96 14.45 3.15
N ALA A 65 7.22 13.98 2.13
CA ALA A 65 5.80 13.61 2.28
C ALA A 65 5.63 12.45 3.28
N LEU A 66 6.43 11.39 3.15
CA LEU A 66 6.43 10.26 4.09
C LEU A 66 6.76 10.71 5.52
N SER A 67 7.77 11.57 5.68
CA SER A 67 8.18 12.09 7.00
C SER A 67 7.11 13.00 7.63
N GLY A 68 6.43 13.80 6.80
CA GLY A 68 5.28 14.60 7.23
C GLY A 68 4.12 13.74 7.70
N ALA A 69 3.77 12.71 6.92
CA ALA A 69 2.74 11.74 7.29
C ALA A 69 3.10 11.00 8.58
N LYS A 70 4.36 10.57 8.74
CA LYS A 70 4.84 9.92 9.97
C LYS A 70 4.73 10.83 11.19
N SER A 71 5.09 12.11 11.06
CA SER A 71 4.96 13.10 12.15
C SER A 71 3.51 13.22 12.62
N ILE A 72 2.54 13.23 11.69
CA ILE A 72 1.12 13.29 12.04
C ILE A 72 0.63 11.94 12.60
N ALA A 73 1.13 10.82 12.09
CA ALA A 73 0.77 9.49 12.59
C ALA A 73 1.15 9.26 14.06
N TYR A 74 2.20 9.91 14.57
CA TYR A 74 2.53 9.90 16.00
C TYR A 74 1.49 10.59 16.86
N LEU A 75 0.79 11.60 16.31
CA LEU A 75 -0.29 12.29 17.00
C LEU A 75 -1.60 11.50 16.89
N ASN A 76 -1.94 11.10 15.67
CA ASN A 76 -3.15 10.34 15.39
C ASN A 76 -3.05 9.61 14.05
N LYS A 77 -3.09 8.28 14.08
CA LYS A 77 -3.05 7.45 12.88
C LYS A 77 -4.27 7.65 11.96
N ASN A 78 -5.45 7.85 12.54
CA ASN A 78 -6.69 8.03 11.79
C ASN A 78 -6.70 9.34 10.99
N TRP A 79 -6.01 10.38 11.47
CA TRP A 79 -5.86 11.61 10.69
C TRP A 79 -5.08 11.39 9.39
N VAL A 80 -4.06 10.53 9.42
CA VAL A 80 -3.31 10.17 8.21
C VAL A 80 -4.17 9.32 7.27
N LEU A 81 -4.98 8.40 7.80
CA LEU A 81 -5.91 7.59 6.99
C LEU A 81 -6.98 8.47 6.32
N ASP A 82 -7.64 9.34 7.09
CA ASP A 82 -8.64 10.28 6.57
C ASP A 82 -8.03 11.16 5.47
N ALA A 83 -6.81 11.65 5.70
CA ALA A 83 -6.12 12.50 4.74
C ALA A 83 -5.70 11.73 3.48
N ALA A 84 -5.18 10.51 3.62
CA ALA A 84 -4.84 9.66 2.49
C ALA A 84 -6.06 9.33 1.62
N ASN A 85 -7.20 9.03 2.25
CA ASN A 85 -8.47 8.82 1.54
C ASN A 85 -8.93 10.10 0.83
N GLY A 86 -8.87 11.26 1.50
CA GLY A 86 -9.19 12.56 0.91
C GLY A 86 -8.32 12.88 -0.31
N ILE A 87 -7.00 12.78 -0.17
CA ILE A 87 -6.03 13.03 -1.25
C ILE A 87 -6.26 12.09 -2.43
N CYS A 88 -6.43 10.78 -2.20
CA CYS A 88 -6.68 9.80 -3.25
C CYS A 88 -7.91 10.17 -4.10
N ARG A 89 -9.00 10.56 -3.44
CA ARG A 89 -10.26 10.94 -4.08
C ARG A 89 -10.17 12.26 -4.83
N GLU A 90 -9.59 13.29 -4.21
CA GLU A 90 -9.46 14.62 -4.84
C GLU A 90 -8.52 14.60 -6.04
N MET A 91 -7.44 13.82 -5.97
CA MET A 91 -6.50 13.64 -7.06
C MET A 91 -6.98 12.62 -8.11
N LYS A 92 -8.16 12.01 -7.91
CA LYS A 92 -8.74 10.98 -8.79
C LYS A 92 -7.75 9.86 -9.12
N MET A 93 -6.98 9.43 -8.12
CA MET A 93 -5.99 8.35 -8.31
C MET A 93 -6.68 7.02 -8.61
N MET A 94 -7.84 6.81 -8.01
CA MET A 94 -8.71 5.64 -8.17
C MET A 94 -10.16 6.08 -7.97
N ASP A 95 -11.10 5.18 -8.25
CA ASP A 95 -12.50 5.38 -7.89
C ASP A 95 -12.67 5.57 -6.38
N ALA A 96 -13.65 6.37 -5.97
CA ALA A 96 -13.77 6.83 -4.58
C ALA A 96 -13.97 5.70 -3.55
N ASP A 97 -14.70 4.66 -3.93
CA ASP A 97 -14.88 3.44 -3.14
C ASP A 97 -13.59 2.62 -3.04
N VAL A 98 -12.80 2.55 -4.11
CA VAL A 98 -11.49 1.89 -4.13
C VAL A 98 -10.51 2.65 -3.23
N CYS A 99 -10.44 3.98 -3.32
CA CYS A 99 -9.65 4.82 -2.42
C CYS A 99 -9.99 4.55 -0.95
N SER A 100 -11.29 4.53 -0.61
CA SER A 100 -11.72 4.25 0.76
C SER A 100 -11.34 2.84 1.19
N GLY A 101 -11.62 1.85 0.34
CA GLY A 101 -11.34 0.44 0.63
C GLY A 101 -9.86 0.20 0.92
N ILE A 102 -8.97 0.59 -0.01
CA ILE A 102 -7.53 0.35 0.12
C ILE A 102 -6.91 1.09 1.31
N VAL A 103 -7.32 2.35 1.53
CA VAL A 103 -6.76 3.17 2.62
C VAL A 103 -7.15 2.60 3.97
N TYR A 104 -8.41 2.25 4.19
CA TYR A 104 -8.83 1.76 5.50
C TYR A 104 -8.48 0.28 5.73
N SER A 105 -8.35 -0.53 4.68
CA SER A 105 -7.95 -1.93 4.84
C SER A 105 -6.44 -2.11 5.00
N GLN A 106 -5.63 -1.40 4.21
CA GLN A 106 -4.16 -1.56 4.20
C GLN A 106 -3.43 -0.48 4.99
N GLY A 107 -4.00 0.73 5.07
CA GLY A 107 -3.36 1.88 5.72
C GLY A 107 -2.94 1.63 7.17
N PRO A 108 -3.72 0.95 8.04
CA PRO A 108 -3.32 0.72 9.43
C PRO A 108 -1.97 -0.01 9.58
N VAL A 109 -1.76 -1.09 8.81
CA VAL A 109 -0.50 -1.85 8.84
C VAL A 109 0.65 -1.05 8.21
N LEU A 110 0.38 -0.32 7.12
CA LEU A 110 1.38 0.53 6.47
C LEU A 110 1.85 1.68 7.38
N ILE A 111 0.92 2.33 8.09
CA ILE A 111 1.25 3.37 9.06
C ILE A 111 2.10 2.79 10.19
N GLN A 112 1.75 1.60 10.70
CA GLN A 112 2.53 0.95 11.75
C GLN A 112 3.96 0.64 11.29
N ALA A 113 4.13 0.11 10.09
CA ALA A 113 5.45 -0.11 9.49
C ALA A 113 6.22 1.20 9.31
N ALA A 114 5.57 2.26 8.79
CA ALA A 114 6.18 3.57 8.61
C ALA A 114 6.63 4.21 9.93
N LEU A 115 5.89 4.01 11.02
CA LEU A 115 6.27 4.46 12.36
C LEU A 115 7.54 3.78 12.87
N GLN A 116 7.82 2.55 12.45
CA GLN A 116 9.04 1.81 12.78
C GLN A 116 10.20 2.11 11.82
N ALA A 117 9.91 2.52 10.58
CA ALA A 117 10.91 2.80 9.54
C ALA A 117 11.73 4.06 9.78
N ASN A 118 13.01 4.06 9.40
CA ASN A 118 13.83 5.26 9.37
C ASN A 118 13.67 5.99 8.02
N LEU A 119 12.63 6.84 7.93
CA LEU A 119 12.23 7.48 6.68
C LEU A 119 13.25 8.49 6.13
N LEU A 120 14.11 9.07 6.98
CA LEU A 120 15.15 9.98 6.53
C LEU A 120 16.40 9.23 6.01
N SER A 121 16.49 7.92 6.25
CA SER A 121 17.59 7.07 5.80
C SER A 121 17.17 6.17 4.63
N GLY A 122 17.74 4.95 4.54
CA GLY A 122 17.51 4.01 3.45
C GLY A 122 16.05 3.61 3.29
N ASP A 123 15.28 3.47 4.38
CA ASP A 123 13.91 2.95 4.33
C ASP A 123 12.98 3.89 3.56
N GLY A 124 13.04 5.19 3.80
CA GLY A 124 12.20 6.16 3.07
C GLY A 124 12.55 6.22 1.58
N LYS A 125 13.84 6.11 1.24
CA LYS A 125 14.28 6.01 -0.16
C LYS A 125 13.78 4.73 -0.81
N MET A 126 13.82 3.61 -0.09
CA MET A 126 13.30 2.31 -0.56
C MET A 126 11.79 2.39 -0.81
N ILE A 127 11.02 2.95 0.12
CA ILE A 127 9.58 3.14 -0.04
C ILE A 127 9.28 4.01 -1.27
N CYS A 128 9.99 5.13 -1.43
CA CYS A 128 9.81 6.02 -2.57
C CYS A 128 10.27 5.42 -3.91
N PHE A 129 11.28 4.55 -3.89
CA PHE A 129 11.68 3.75 -5.05
C PHE A 129 10.60 2.74 -5.42
N GLN A 130 10.10 1.95 -4.47
CA GLN A 130 9.09 0.91 -4.73
C GLN A 130 7.73 1.50 -5.11
N ALA A 131 7.29 2.58 -4.45
CA ALA A 131 5.96 3.14 -4.65
C ALA A 131 5.86 4.01 -5.92
N LEU A 132 6.92 4.72 -6.27
CA LEU A 132 6.89 5.75 -7.33
C LEU A 132 8.05 5.64 -8.34
N GLY A 133 9.08 4.83 -8.09
CA GLY A 133 10.25 4.72 -8.97
C GLY A 133 11.16 5.96 -8.99
N ILE A 134 11.00 6.89 -8.04
CA ILE A 134 11.61 8.24 -8.10
C ILE A 134 12.86 8.43 -7.24
N CYS A 135 13.15 7.48 -6.35
CA CYS A 135 14.42 7.43 -5.63
C CYS A 135 15.34 6.40 -6.31
N PRO A 136 16.66 6.57 -6.26
CA PRO A 136 17.58 5.49 -6.65
C PRO A 136 17.28 4.23 -5.84
N SER A 137 17.38 3.07 -6.48
CA SER A 137 17.32 1.78 -5.79
C SER A 137 18.38 1.77 -4.68
N PRO A 138 18.01 1.51 -3.42
CA PRO A 138 19.00 1.42 -2.36
C PRO A 138 19.95 0.24 -2.63
N GLY A 139 21.21 0.40 -2.24
CA GLY A 139 22.17 -0.69 -2.33
C GLY A 139 21.70 -1.90 -1.53
N ILE A 140 21.75 -3.08 -2.14
CA ILE A 140 21.46 -4.33 -1.45
C ILE A 140 22.64 -4.61 -0.51
N SER A 141 22.40 -4.64 0.79
CA SER A 141 23.39 -5.17 1.74
C SER A 141 23.42 -6.68 1.63
N SER A 142 24.54 -7.25 1.19
CA SER A 142 24.72 -8.69 1.25
C SER A 142 24.88 -9.14 2.71
N GLY A 143 24.18 -10.21 3.06
CA GLY A 143 24.44 -10.96 4.29
C GLY A 143 25.24 -12.22 3.95
N THR A 144 26.15 -12.63 4.83
CA THR A 144 26.77 -13.95 4.72
C THR A 144 25.87 -14.95 5.41
N VAL A 145 25.35 -15.93 4.65
CA VAL A 145 24.72 -17.12 5.22
C VAL A 145 25.81 -18.14 5.50
N SER A 146 26.08 -18.42 6.77
CA SER A 146 27.00 -19.48 7.17
C SER A 146 26.26 -20.81 7.23
N PHE A 147 26.75 -21.79 6.47
CA PHE A 147 26.27 -23.16 6.59
C PHE A 147 26.91 -23.82 7.82
N PRO A 148 26.15 -24.57 8.63
CA PRO A 148 26.70 -25.24 9.82
C PRO A 148 27.82 -26.25 9.49
N LYS A 149 27.89 -26.73 8.25
CA LYS A 149 28.89 -27.68 7.78
C LYS A 149 29.42 -27.25 6.41
N PRO A 150 30.69 -27.53 6.10
CA PRO A 150 31.23 -27.29 4.77
C PRO A 150 30.51 -28.16 3.74
N LYS A 151 30.51 -27.69 2.48
CA LYS A 151 30.01 -28.48 1.34
C LYS A 151 30.75 -29.83 1.28
N PRO A 152 30.06 -30.98 1.23
CA PRO A 152 30.71 -32.29 1.15
C PRO A 152 31.58 -32.41 -0.11
N THR A 153 32.80 -32.94 0.05
CA THR A 153 33.82 -33.02 -1.02
C THR A 153 33.42 -33.92 -2.19
N ASN A 154 32.57 -34.92 -1.93
CA ASN A 154 32.17 -35.94 -2.90
C ASN A 154 30.64 -36.11 -2.96
N ALA A 155 29.88 -35.01 -2.88
CA ALA A 155 28.43 -35.07 -3.03
C ALA A 155 28.07 -35.61 -4.43
N LYS A 156 27.53 -36.83 -4.49
CA LYS A 156 26.96 -37.40 -5.71
C LYS A 156 25.43 -37.34 -5.59
N ALA A 157 24.78 -36.90 -6.66
CA ALA A 157 23.33 -37.06 -6.77
C ALA A 157 22.98 -38.56 -6.67
N PRO A 158 21.89 -38.92 -5.99
CA PRO A 158 21.41 -40.30 -5.99
C PRO A 158 21.21 -40.80 -7.42
N THR A 159 21.50 -42.07 -7.68
CA THR A 159 21.14 -42.70 -8.95
C THR A 159 19.61 -42.67 -9.11
N PRO A 160 19.06 -42.17 -10.24
CA PRO A 160 17.63 -42.20 -10.47
C PRO A 160 17.08 -43.62 -10.37
N SER A 161 15.95 -43.80 -9.69
CA SER A 161 15.33 -45.11 -9.50
C SER A 161 14.76 -45.71 -10.79
N GLY A 162 14.64 -44.92 -11.85
CA GLY A 162 13.92 -45.27 -13.09
C GLY A 162 12.39 -45.28 -12.95
N LYS A 163 11.85 -45.08 -11.74
CA LYS A 163 10.42 -44.95 -11.49
C LYS A 163 9.98 -43.51 -11.72
N LEU A 164 9.11 -43.29 -12.70
CA LEU A 164 8.46 -42.00 -12.92
C LEU A 164 7.26 -41.83 -11.99
N VAL A 165 7.00 -40.57 -11.62
CA VAL A 165 5.84 -40.16 -10.83
C VAL A 165 5.25 -38.90 -11.46
N ASP A 166 3.92 -38.80 -11.44
CA ASP A 166 3.23 -37.61 -11.89
C ASP A 166 3.04 -36.65 -10.71
N VAL A 167 3.34 -35.37 -10.93
CA VAL A 167 3.20 -34.32 -9.93
C VAL A 167 2.35 -33.20 -10.53
N MET A 168 1.25 -32.87 -9.87
CA MET A 168 0.43 -31.72 -10.26
C MET A 168 0.98 -30.45 -9.63
N HIS A 169 1.29 -29.44 -10.44
CA HIS A 169 1.74 -28.14 -9.96
C HIS A 169 0.69 -27.08 -10.27
N LEU A 170 0.16 -26.43 -9.25
CA LEU A 170 -0.81 -25.34 -9.33
C LEU A 170 -0.20 -24.07 -8.73
N SER A 171 -0.42 -22.94 -9.38
CA SER A 171 0.00 -21.62 -8.94
C SER A 171 -1.05 -20.60 -9.38
N ASP A 172 -1.02 -19.40 -8.80
CA ASP A 172 -1.80 -18.24 -9.27
C ASP A 172 -3.28 -18.59 -9.42
N TRP A 173 -3.83 -19.21 -8.38
CA TRP A 173 -5.17 -19.78 -8.40
C TRP A 173 -6.24 -18.73 -8.71
N HIS A 174 -6.13 -17.51 -8.14
CA HIS A 174 -6.94 -16.32 -8.43
C HIS A 174 -8.38 -16.64 -8.87
N VAL A 175 -9.08 -17.44 -8.04
CA VAL A 175 -10.49 -17.77 -8.27
C VAL A 175 -11.35 -16.74 -7.55
N ASP A 176 -12.02 -15.94 -8.36
CA ASP A 176 -12.93 -14.92 -7.90
C ASP A 176 -14.31 -15.49 -7.58
N ALA A 177 -14.60 -15.59 -6.28
CA ALA A 177 -15.91 -16.00 -5.76
C ALA A 177 -17.04 -15.00 -6.11
N HIS A 178 -16.70 -13.78 -6.50
CA HIS A 178 -17.63 -12.72 -6.87
C HIS A 178 -17.73 -12.49 -8.38
N TYR A 179 -17.07 -13.31 -9.20
CA TYR A 179 -17.18 -13.21 -10.66
C TYR A 179 -18.63 -13.42 -11.11
N VAL A 180 -19.16 -12.49 -11.90
CA VAL A 180 -20.51 -12.53 -12.44
C VAL A 180 -20.46 -12.54 -13.97
N PRO A 181 -20.83 -13.64 -14.64
CA PRO A 181 -20.97 -13.66 -16.08
C PRO A 181 -21.94 -12.59 -16.58
N GLY A 182 -21.59 -11.93 -17.68
CA GLY A 182 -22.37 -10.83 -18.25
C GLY A 182 -22.20 -9.48 -17.56
N SER A 183 -21.41 -9.37 -16.48
CA SER A 183 -21.03 -8.09 -15.89
C SER A 183 -19.99 -7.34 -16.74
N GLU A 184 -19.68 -6.10 -16.37
CA GLU A 184 -18.71 -5.28 -17.09
C GLU A 184 -17.28 -5.82 -16.92
N ALA A 185 -16.65 -6.18 -18.04
CA ALA A 185 -15.27 -6.64 -18.12
C ALA A 185 -14.28 -5.50 -18.44
N GLU A 186 -14.75 -4.30 -18.78
CA GLU A 186 -13.92 -3.11 -19.03
C GLU A 186 -14.34 -1.95 -18.13
N CYS A 187 -14.01 -2.10 -16.85
CA CYS A 187 -14.32 -1.15 -15.79
C CYS A 187 -13.09 -0.30 -15.41
N THR A 188 -13.31 0.71 -14.57
CA THR A 188 -12.27 1.57 -13.96
C THR A 188 -11.75 1.05 -12.63
N LYS A 189 -12.30 -0.07 -12.13
CA LYS A 189 -11.86 -0.71 -10.90
C LYS A 189 -10.57 -1.51 -11.13
N PRO A 190 -9.78 -1.77 -10.08
CA PRO A 190 -8.61 -2.65 -10.17
C PRO A 190 -8.92 -4.07 -10.63
N LEU A 191 -10.14 -4.55 -10.38
CA LEU A 191 -10.62 -5.86 -10.81
C LEU A 191 -12.04 -5.70 -11.36
N CYS A 192 -12.30 -6.23 -12.55
CA CYS A 192 -13.61 -6.16 -13.22
C CYS A 192 -14.37 -7.49 -13.10
N CYS A 193 -15.40 -7.69 -13.92
CA CYS A 193 -16.22 -8.91 -13.95
C CYS A 193 -16.99 -9.21 -12.65
N ARG A 194 -17.19 -8.20 -11.81
CA ARG A 194 -18.06 -8.23 -10.63
C ARG A 194 -19.17 -7.19 -10.79
N ASN A 195 -20.22 -7.31 -9.98
CA ASN A 195 -21.27 -6.30 -9.89
C ASN A 195 -20.88 -5.21 -8.89
N TYR A 196 -20.55 -4.02 -9.39
CA TYR A 196 -20.30 -2.84 -8.55
C TYR A 196 -21.50 -1.88 -8.57
N ALA A 197 -21.70 -1.15 -7.47
CA ALA A 197 -22.71 -0.10 -7.40
C ALA A 197 -22.39 1.02 -8.40
N GLY A 198 -23.42 1.53 -9.08
CA GLY A 198 -23.28 2.63 -10.04
C GLY A 198 -22.72 2.24 -11.41
N GLN A 199 -22.47 0.95 -11.68
CA GLN A 199 -22.12 0.50 -13.02
C GLN A 199 -23.28 0.69 -14.00
N SER A 200 -22.98 1.26 -15.17
CA SER A 200 -23.93 1.43 -16.26
C SER A 200 -24.39 0.09 -16.82
N LYS A 201 -25.67 -0.02 -17.13
CA LYS A 201 -26.25 -1.15 -17.87
C LYS A 201 -26.76 -0.66 -19.24
N PRO A 202 -26.57 -1.42 -20.33
CA PRO A 202 -25.81 -2.67 -20.43
C PRO A 202 -24.29 -2.46 -20.25
N PRO A 203 -23.52 -3.52 -19.95
CA PRO A 203 -22.05 -3.42 -19.93
C PRO A 203 -21.54 -3.05 -21.33
N LYS A 204 -20.45 -2.29 -21.38
CA LYS A 204 -19.70 -2.01 -22.62
C LYS A 204 -19.13 -3.30 -23.19
N ARG A 205 -18.58 -4.15 -22.31
CA ARG A 205 -18.08 -5.48 -22.67
C ARG A 205 -18.52 -6.49 -21.62
N ALA A 206 -19.38 -7.42 -22.03
CA ALA A 206 -19.90 -8.45 -21.15
C ALA A 206 -18.85 -9.54 -20.87
N ALA A 207 -18.63 -9.85 -19.60
CA ALA A 207 -17.78 -10.93 -19.13
C ALA A 207 -18.32 -12.31 -19.56
N SER A 208 -17.46 -13.23 -20.03
CA SER A 208 -17.87 -14.58 -20.44
C SER A 208 -18.17 -15.48 -19.24
N THR A 209 -18.87 -16.59 -19.45
CA THR A 209 -19.12 -17.57 -18.37
C THR A 209 -17.87 -18.34 -17.94
N TRP A 210 -16.78 -18.28 -18.71
CA TRP A 210 -15.55 -19.03 -18.49
C TRP A 210 -14.35 -18.16 -18.09
N GLY A 211 -14.53 -16.84 -17.98
CA GLY A 211 -13.45 -15.91 -17.64
C GLY A 211 -13.31 -14.77 -18.64
N ASP A 212 -12.45 -13.82 -18.31
CA ASP A 212 -12.13 -12.68 -19.17
C ASP A 212 -10.67 -12.27 -18.98
N TYR A 213 -10.01 -11.76 -20.02
CA TYR A 213 -8.59 -11.40 -19.98
C TYR A 213 -8.23 -10.27 -19.02
N LYS A 214 -9.21 -9.47 -18.57
CA LYS A 214 -9.00 -8.37 -17.61
C LYS A 214 -9.50 -8.70 -16.19
N CYS A 215 -9.74 -9.97 -15.90
CA CYS A 215 -10.38 -10.41 -14.66
C CYS A 215 -9.74 -11.69 -14.12
N ASP A 216 -9.99 -11.94 -12.84
CA ASP A 216 -9.70 -13.21 -12.19
C ASP A 216 -10.63 -14.32 -12.69
N ALA A 217 -10.23 -15.57 -12.41
CA ALA A 217 -10.93 -16.74 -12.91
C ALA A 217 -12.26 -16.96 -12.19
N PRO A 218 -13.37 -17.26 -12.90
CA PRO A 218 -14.59 -17.67 -12.24
C PRO A 218 -14.40 -19.03 -11.56
N LYS A 219 -15.09 -19.24 -10.44
CA LYS A 219 -15.14 -20.55 -9.75
C LYS A 219 -15.45 -21.72 -10.68
N LYS A 220 -16.29 -21.49 -11.70
CA LYS A 220 -16.62 -22.47 -12.74
C LYS A 220 -15.37 -23.00 -13.44
N LEU A 221 -14.45 -22.12 -13.85
CA LEU A 221 -13.22 -22.49 -14.54
C LEU A 221 -12.29 -23.30 -13.63
N GLY A 222 -12.04 -22.83 -12.40
CA GLY A 222 -11.16 -23.54 -11.45
C GLY A 222 -11.66 -24.95 -11.11
N ILE A 223 -12.98 -25.11 -10.92
CA ILE A 223 -13.57 -26.44 -10.69
C ILE A 223 -13.44 -27.34 -11.92
N ASP A 224 -13.70 -26.81 -13.10
CA ASP A 224 -13.63 -27.58 -14.35
C ASP A 224 -12.20 -28.04 -14.63
N MET A 225 -11.22 -27.17 -14.41
CA MET A 225 -9.80 -27.50 -14.50
C MET A 225 -9.42 -28.65 -13.55
N LEU A 226 -9.84 -28.62 -12.28
CA LEU A 226 -9.56 -29.71 -11.34
C LEU A 226 -10.22 -31.03 -11.74
N LYS A 227 -11.45 -30.98 -12.27
CA LYS A 227 -12.13 -32.17 -12.80
C LYS A 227 -11.36 -32.73 -13.99
N TYR A 228 -10.95 -31.87 -14.93
CA TYR A 228 -10.21 -32.29 -16.11
C TYR A 228 -8.84 -32.87 -15.75
N ALA A 229 -8.11 -32.25 -14.81
CA ALA A 229 -6.81 -32.76 -14.34
C ALA A 229 -6.91 -34.22 -13.87
N SER A 230 -7.98 -34.58 -13.16
CA SER A 230 -8.21 -35.95 -12.70
C SER A 230 -8.45 -36.98 -13.82
N THR A 231 -8.73 -36.52 -15.04
CA THR A 231 -8.90 -37.38 -16.22
C THR A 231 -7.60 -37.62 -16.99
N ILE A 232 -6.60 -36.76 -16.80
CA ILE A 232 -5.31 -36.85 -17.51
C ILE A 232 -4.32 -37.71 -16.73
N SER A 233 -4.27 -37.55 -15.40
CA SER A 233 -3.33 -38.25 -14.54
C SER A 233 -3.88 -38.39 -13.12
N HIS A 234 -3.36 -39.38 -12.40
CA HIS A 234 -3.51 -39.54 -10.96
C HIS A 234 -2.18 -39.17 -10.29
N PRO A 235 -1.93 -37.87 -10.05
CA PRO A 235 -0.65 -37.43 -9.49
C PRO A 235 -0.44 -38.04 -8.10
N GLU A 236 0.81 -38.43 -7.80
CA GLU A 236 1.18 -38.99 -6.50
C GLU A 236 1.06 -37.93 -5.39
N PHE A 237 1.33 -36.68 -5.73
CA PHE A 237 1.10 -35.52 -4.88
C PHE A 237 0.94 -34.24 -5.73
N SER A 238 0.52 -33.16 -5.07
CA SER A 238 0.38 -31.85 -5.69
C SER A 238 1.21 -30.80 -4.98
N ILE A 239 1.71 -29.83 -5.73
CA ILE A 239 2.39 -28.64 -5.25
C ILE A 239 1.47 -27.46 -5.55
N ILE A 240 1.17 -26.65 -4.54
CA ILE A 240 0.38 -25.42 -4.69
C ILE A 240 1.24 -24.26 -4.16
N THR A 241 1.60 -23.33 -5.05
CA THR A 241 2.57 -22.25 -4.73
C THR A 241 1.95 -20.91 -4.35
N GLY A 242 0.63 -20.82 -4.21
CA GLY A 242 -0.03 -19.64 -3.61
C GLY A 242 -0.91 -18.86 -4.58
N ASP A 243 -1.08 -17.57 -4.28
CA ASP A 243 -1.95 -16.62 -5.01
C ASP A 243 -3.39 -17.13 -5.15
N ILE A 244 -3.97 -17.45 -4.00
CA ILE A 244 -5.33 -17.98 -3.88
C ILE A 244 -6.40 -16.91 -4.16
N PRO A 245 -6.39 -15.76 -3.48
CA PRO A 245 -7.41 -14.72 -3.63
C PRO A 245 -7.11 -13.73 -4.75
#